data_AF-A0A822AE04-F1
#
_entry.id   AF-A0A822AE04-F1
#
_cell.length_a   1.000
_cell.length_b   1.000
_cell.length_c   1.000
_cell.angle_alpha   90.00
_cell.angle_beta   90.00
_cell.angle_gamma   90.00
#
_symmetry.space_group_name_H-M   'P 1'
#
loop_
_entity.id
_entity.type
_entity.pdbx_description
1 polymer ?
#
loop_
_entity_poly.entity_id
_entity_poly.type
_entity_poly.pdbx_seq_one_letter_code
_entity_poly.pdbx_strand_id
1 'polypeptide(L)'
;MFVCIIVPCTSIQEPLNRTLIDDEDEGRIWCIVHYSNSSSTILNKYTSISTVIHFACPFAINLISAFGIILLITKRRSALQENIPLHSHLQIQFREHKYLIISPIGLVLLALPRILLAFLV
;
A
#
# COMPACT_ATOMS: atom_id res chain seq x y z
N MET A 1 -14.66 7.02 -3.37
CA MET A 1 -14.63 8.47 -3.67
C MET A 1 -13.47 9.18 -2.99
N PHE A 2 -13.32 9.11 -1.65
CA PHE A 2 -12.21 9.73 -0.92
C PHE A 2 -10.81 9.32 -1.41
N VAL A 3 -10.57 8.02 -1.64
CA VAL A 3 -9.27 7.52 -2.14
C VAL A 3 -8.90 8.13 -3.49
N CYS A 4 -9.87 8.26 -4.41
CA CYS A 4 -9.62 8.80 -5.75
C CYS A 4 -9.28 10.30 -5.76
N ILE A 5 -9.54 11.03 -4.67
CA ILE A 5 -9.24 12.46 -4.54
C ILE A 5 -7.96 12.66 -3.72
N ILE A 6 -7.80 11.91 -2.62
CA ILE A 6 -6.65 12.02 -1.73
C ILE A 6 -5.36 11.64 -2.47
N VAL A 7 -5.40 10.52 -3.21
CA VAL A 7 -4.23 9.97 -3.91
C VAL A 7 -3.60 10.97 -4.89
N PRO A 8 -4.35 11.55 -5.86
CA PRO A 8 -3.75 12.53 -6.77
C PRO A 8 -3.31 13.81 -6.05
N CYS A 9 -4.02 14.26 -5.00
CA CYS A 9 -3.62 15.44 -4.24
C CYS A 9 -2.26 15.26 -3.52
N THR A 10 -2.03 14.11 -2.89
CA THR A 10 -0.76 13.82 -2.21
C THR A 10 0.38 13.51 -3.16
N SER A 11 0.09 13.14 -4.42
CA SER A 11 1.08 12.87 -5.46
C SER A 11 1.38 14.09 -6.34
N ILE A 12 0.64 15.20 -6.21
CA ILE A 12 0.76 16.37 -7.09
C ILE A 12 2.13 17.07 -6.98
N GLN A 13 2.82 16.88 -5.86
CA GLN A 13 4.14 17.46 -5.59
C GLN A 13 5.24 16.88 -6.50
N GLU A 14 5.11 15.65 -6.96
CA GLU A 14 6.07 15.02 -7.88
C GLU A 14 6.07 15.65 -9.30
N PRO A 15 4.94 15.75 -10.02
CA PRO A 15 4.92 16.34 -11.36
C PRO A 15 5.28 17.83 -11.37
N LEU A 16 4.98 18.56 -10.29
CA LEU A 16 5.31 19.99 -10.15
C LEU A 16 6.80 20.27 -10.00
N ASN A 17 7.58 19.31 -9.50
CA ASN A 17 9.02 19.45 -9.27
C ASN A 17 9.88 18.63 -10.26
N ARG A 18 9.28 18.10 -11.34
CA ARG A 18 10.02 17.43 -12.40
C ARG A 18 10.76 18.44 -13.26
N THR A 19 12.05 18.21 -13.46
CA THR A 19 12.87 18.98 -14.38
C THR A 19 13.50 18.05 -15.40
N LEU A 20 13.76 18.60 -16.59
CA LEU A 20 14.54 17.95 -17.62
C LEU A 20 15.95 18.54 -17.53
N ILE A 21 16.94 17.68 -17.36
CA ILE A 21 18.35 18.05 -17.38
C ILE A 21 18.96 17.43 -18.64
N ASP A 22 19.48 18.28 -19.51
CA ASP A 22 20.20 17.84 -20.70
C ASP A 22 21.64 17.50 -20.30
N ASP A 23 22.04 16.26 -20.52
CA ASP A 23 23.39 15.76 -20.32
C ASP A 23 24.08 15.75 -21.69
N GLU A 24 24.75 16.87 -21.98
CA GLU A 24 25.45 17.09 -23.25
C GLU A 24 26.62 16.11 -23.46
N ASP A 25 27.21 15.60 -22.37
CA ASP A 25 28.35 14.68 -22.41
C ASP A 25 27.92 13.25 -22.81
N GLU A 26 26.76 12.79 -22.33
CA GLU A 26 26.20 11.48 -22.69
C GLU A 26 25.15 11.54 -23.82
N GLY A 27 24.74 12.73 -24.25
CA GLY A 27 23.69 12.95 -25.24
C GLY A 27 22.31 12.45 -24.76
N ARG A 28 22.00 12.62 -23.47
CA ARG A 28 20.81 12.07 -22.82
C ARG A 28 20.05 13.14 -22.05
N ILE A 29 18.71 13.08 -22.11
CA ILE A 29 17.85 13.96 -21.31
C ILE A 29 17.38 13.19 -20.07
N TRP A 30 17.80 13.64 -18.90
CA TRP A 30 17.35 13.09 -17.62
C TRP A 30 16.06 13.75 -17.16
N CYS A 31 15.07 12.94 -16.78
CA CYS A 31 13.87 13.42 -16.09
C CYS A 31 14.01 13.12 -14.61
N ILE A 32 14.42 14.12 -13.83
CA ILE A 32 14.61 13.98 -12.38
C ILE A 32 13.70 14.93 -11.61
N VAL A 33 13.34 14.53 -10.39
CA VAL A 33 12.62 15.41 -9.47
C VAL A 33 13.66 16.26 -8.76
N HIS A 34 13.65 17.57 -9.02
CA HIS A 34 14.59 18.50 -8.42
C HIS A 34 13.87 19.37 -7.39
N TYR A 35 14.25 19.22 -6.13
CA TYR A 35 13.71 20.03 -5.05
C TYR A 35 14.66 21.20 -4.72
N SER A 36 14.15 22.42 -4.68
CA SER A 36 14.91 23.61 -4.28
C SER A 36 15.58 23.45 -2.90
N ASN A 37 16.83 23.93 -2.77
CA ASN A 37 17.75 23.66 -1.65
C ASN A 37 17.16 23.91 -0.25
N SER A 38 16.25 24.88 -0.08
CA SER A 38 15.68 25.20 1.24
C SER A 38 14.56 24.24 1.67
N SER A 39 13.87 23.60 0.72
CA SER A 39 12.73 22.71 1.00
C SER A 39 12.99 21.24 0.63
N SER A 40 14.13 20.95 0.00
CA SER A 40 14.55 19.64 -0.50
C SER A 40 14.42 18.51 0.52
N THR A 41 14.97 18.67 1.72
CA THR A 41 14.97 17.61 2.74
C THR A 41 13.57 17.26 3.23
N ILE A 42 12.69 18.26 3.30
CA ILE A 42 11.31 18.10 3.77
C ILE A 42 10.46 17.46 2.66
N LEU A 43 10.61 17.94 1.43
CA LEU A 43 9.89 17.46 0.26
C LEU A 43 10.25 16.00 -0.07
N ASN A 44 11.53 15.64 0.02
CA ASN A 44 11.99 14.27 -0.22
C ASN A 44 11.44 13.30 0.84
N LYS A 45 11.49 13.68 2.12
CA LYS A 45 10.88 12.90 3.21
C LYS A 45 9.38 12.75 3.03
N TYR A 46 8.69 13.83 2.67
CA TYR A 46 7.25 13.80 2.43
C TYR A 46 6.89 12.87 1.27
N THR A 47 7.59 12.96 0.14
CA THR A 47 7.35 12.11 -1.02
C THR A 47 7.61 10.64 -0.68
N SER A 48 8.72 10.31 -0.02
CA SER A 48 9.02 8.94 0.40
C SER A 48 7.95 8.38 1.35
N ILE A 49 7.57 9.15 2.39
CA ILE A 49 6.50 8.75 3.33
C ILE A 49 5.17 8.59 2.61
N SER A 50 4.84 9.52 1.70
CA SER A 50 3.62 9.47 0.91
C SER A 50 3.58 8.22 0.04
N THR A 51 4.66 7.86 -0.64
CA THR A 51 4.76 6.62 -1.44
C THR A 51 4.54 5.38 -0.58
N VAL A 52 5.16 5.32 0.61
CA VAL A 52 4.96 4.19 1.53
C VAL A 52 3.53 4.11 2.02
N ILE A 53 2.91 5.23 2.41
CA ILE A 53 1.52 5.25 2.88
C ILE A 53 0.56 4.87 1.75
N HIS A 54 0.71 5.43 0.56
CA HIS A 54 -0.10 5.11 -0.62
C HIS A 54 -0.04 3.64 -0.97
N PHE A 55 1.14 3.06 -0.80
CA PHE A 55 1.34 1.66 -1.04
C PHE A 55 0.79 0.79 0.10
N ALA A 56 1.20 1.01 1.34
CA ALA A 56 0.91 0.12 2.46
C ALA A 56 -0.53 0.21 3.00
N CYS A 57 -1.12 1.41 2.98
CA CYS A 57 -2.42 1.66 3.61
C CYS A 57 -3.57 0.86 2.98
N PRO A 58 -3.71 0.77 1.64
CA PRO A 58 -4.72 -0.09 1.00
C PRO A 58 -4.61 -1.56 1.41
N PHE A 59 -3.39 -2.09 1.53
CA PHE A 59 -3.18 -3.48 1.96
C PHE A 59 -3.52 -3.69 3.43
N ALA A 60 -3.10 -2.76 4.30
CA ALA A 60 -3.42 -2.81 5.73
C ALA A 60 -4.94 -2.78 5.95
N ILE A 61 -5.65 -1.89 5.27
CA ILE A 61 -7.12 -1.79 5.35
C ILE A 61 -7.76 -3.11 4.89
N ASN A 62 -7.36 -3.64 3.72
CA ASN A 62 -7.90 -4.91 3.21
C ASN A 62 -7.65 -6.08 4.17
N LEU A 63 -6.46 -6.16 4.77
CA LEU A 63 -6.12 -7.20 5.74
C LEU A 63 -6.97 -7.08 7.01
N ILE A 64 -7.11 -5.87 7.56
CA ILE A 64 -7.95 -5.61 8.75
C ILE A 64 -9.41 -5.93 8.46
N SER A 65 -9.93 -5.55 7.28
CA SER A 65 -11.30 -5.89 6.87
C SER A 65 -11.50 -7.40 6.74
N ALA A 66 -10.55 -8.12 6.15
CA ALA A 66 -10.61 -9.57 6.04
C ALA A 66 -10.65 -10.25 7.42
N PHE A 67 -9.76 -9.84 8.33
CA PHE A 67 -9.76 -10.33 9.72
C PHE A 67 -11.06 -9.98 10.45
N GLY A 68 -11.56 -8.76 10.28
CA GLY A 68 -12.82 -8.30 10.87
C GLY A 68 -14.01 -9.15 10.43
N ILE A 69 -14.12 -9.45 9.14
CA ILE A 69 -15.18 -10.32 8.58
C ILE A 69 -15.10 -11.72 9.20
N ILE A 70 -13.92 -12.32 9.23
CA ILE A 70 -13.71 -13.66 9.79
C ILE A 70 -14.10 -13.70 11.27
N LEU A 71 -13.67 -12.70 12.06
CA LEU A 71 -14.00 -12.60 13.49
C LEU A 71 -15.51 -12.41 13.71
N LEU A 72 -16.16 -11.57 12.90
CA LEU A 72 -17.59 -11.28 13.04
C LEU A 72 -18.46 -12.50 12.70
N ILE A 73 -18.11 -13.23 11.64
CA ILE A 73 -18.79 -14.48 11.25
C ILE A 73 -18.58 -15.54 12.33
N THR A 74 -17.35 -15.66 12.84
CA THR A 74 -17.01 -16.61 13.90
C THR A 74 -17.80 -16.33 15.17
N LYS A 75 -17.84 -15.08 15.64
CA LYS A 75 -18.65 -14.69 16.80
C LYS A 75 -20.14 -14.96 16.60
N ARG A 76 -20.69 -14.65 15.42
CA ARG A 76 -22.11 -14.94 15.11
C ARG A 76 -22.41 -16.44 15.10
N ARG A 77 -21.53 -17.26 14.52
CA ARG A 77 -21.71 -18.72 14.49
C ARG A 77 -21.59 -19.36 15.86
N SER A 78 -20.62 -18.92 16.67
CA SER A 78 -20.47 -19.43 18.05
C SER A 78 -21.64 -19.06 18.96
N ALA A 79 -22.28 -17.91 18.74
CA ALA A 79 -23.49 -17.55 19.48
C ALA A 79 -24.74 -18.36 19.06
N LEU A 80 -24.75 -18.94 17.84
CA LEU A 80 -25.87 -19.73 17.32
C LEU A 80 -25.67 -21.25 17.46
N GLN A 81 -24.43 -21.70 17.67
CA GLN A 81 -24.07 -23.12 17.61
C GLN A 81 -23.09 -23.46 18.74
N GLU A 82 -23.63 -23.58 19.96
CA GLU A 82 -22.90 -23.79 21.22
C GLU A 82 -22.06 -25.09 21.28
N ASN A 83 -22.28 -26.04 20.35
CA ASN A 83 -21.73 -27.41 20.41
C ASN A 83 -20.61 -27.72 19.41
N ILE A 84 -20.13 -26.75 18.62
CA ILE A 84 -19.05 -27.00 17.64
C ILE A 84 -17.83 -26.15 18.02
N PRO A 85 -16.62 -26.74 18.09
CA PRO A 85 -15.43 -26.00 18.48
C PRO A 85 -15.15 -24.84 17.51
N LEU A 86 -14.90 -23.66 18.07
CA LEU A 86 -14.57 -22.40 17.38
C LEU A 86 -13.53 -22.59 16.25
N HIS A 87 -12.55 -23.45 16.51
CA HIS A 87 -11.43 -23.74 15.62
C HIS A 87 -11.88 -24.40 14.29
N SER A 88 -12.88 -25.27 14.34
CA SER A 88 -13.45 -25.95 13.17
C SER A 88 -14.21 -24.99 12.26
N HIS A 89 -14.97 -24.06 12.86
CA HIS A 89 -15.66 -23.01 12.10
C HIS A 89 -14.68 -22.02 11.47
N LEU A 90 -13.62 -21.65 12.19
CA LEU A 90 -12.55 -20.81 11.67
C LEU A 90 -11.84 -21.45 10.49
N GLN A 91 -11.46 -22.73 10.57
CA GLN A 91 -10.79 -23.41 9.45
C GLN A 91 -11.64 -23.48 8.18
N ILE A 92 -12.95 -23.73 8.30
CA ILE A 92 -13.85 -23.77 7.15
C ILE A 92 -13.98 -22.38 6.52
N GLN A 93 -14.17 -21.33 7.33
CA GLN A 93 -14.26 -19.94 6.86
C GLN A 93 -12.95 -19.44 6.24
N PHE A 94 -11.80 -19.83 6.80
CA PHE A 94 -10.49 -19.52 6.23
C PHE A 94 -10.28 -20.22 4.88
N ARG A 95 -10.79 -21.45 4.71
CA ARG A 95 -10.69 -22.20 3.46
C ARG A 95 -11.57 -21.60 2.36
N GLU A 96 -12.78 -21.19 2.71
CA GLU A 96 -13.72 -20.50 1.81
C GLU A 96 -13.19 -19.12 1.38
N HIS A 97 -12.63 -18.36 2.32
CA HIS A 97 -12.18 -16.99 2.07
C HIS A 97 -10.65 -16.85 1.91
N LYS A 98 -9.92 -17.93 1.56
CA LYS A 98 -8.45 -17.87 1.47
C LYS A 98 -7.97 -16.78 0.52
N TYR A 99 -8.71 -16.54 -0.57
CA TYR A 99 -8.36 -15.55 -1.59
C TYR A 99 -8.48 -14.11 -1.08
N LEU A 100 -9.31 -13.86 -0.06
CA LEU A 100 -9.42 -12.56 0.59
C LEU A 100 -8.13 -12.13 1.27
N ILE A 101 -7.30 -13.10 1.70
CA ILE A 101 -6.02 -12.89 2.39
C ILE A 101 -4.85 -13.06 1.42
N ILE A 102 -4.90 -14.06 0.54
CA ILE A 102 -3.83 -14.32 -0.44
C ILE A 102 -3.68 -13.15 -1.42
N SER A 103 -4.79 -12.53 -1.85
CA SER A 103 -4.75 -11.38 -2.77
C SER A 103 -3.95 -10.19 -2.22
N PRO A 104 -4.27 -9.62 -1.04
CA PRO A 104 -3.47 -8.52 -0.49
C PRO A 104 -2.03 -8.93 -0.15
N ILE A 105 -1.78 -10.18 0.28
CA ILE A 105 -0.41 -10.67 0.51
C ILE A 105 0.39 -10.72 -0.80
N GLY A 106 -0.19 -11.27 -1.87
CA GLY A 106 0.46 -11.35 -3.18
C GLY A 106 0.80 -9.97 -3.74
N LEU A 107 -0.10 -8.99 -3.56
CA LEU A 107 0.12 -7.61 -3.99
C LEU A 107 1.22 -6.91 -3.17
N VAL A 108 1.31 -7.16 -1.86
CA VAL A 108 2.43 -6.66 -1.02
C VAL A 108 3.76 -7.22 -1.51
N LEU A 109 3.82 -8.53 -1.75
CA LEU A 109 5.04 -9.19 -2.24
C LEU A 109 5.49 -8.63 -3.60
N LEU A 110 4.54 -8.38 -4.51
CA LEU A 110 4.83 -7.89 -5.87
C LEU A 110 5.46 -6.49 -5.88
N ALA A 111 5.18 -5.68 -4.87
CA ALA A 111 5.61 -4.30 -4.83
C ALA A 111 6.70 -4.01 -3.81
N LEU A 112 6.99 -4.97 -2.94
CA LEU A 112 8.19 -5.01 -2.11
C LEU A 112 9.47 -4.67 -2.90
N PRO A 113 9.72 -5.23 -4.12
CA PRO A 113 10.90 -4.84 -4.91
C PRO A 113 10.90 -3.35 -5.29
N ARG A 114 9.73 -2.76 -5.57
CA ARG A 114 9.62 -1.34 -5.91
C ARG A 114 9.93 -0.44 -4.71
N ILE A 115 9.48 -0.82 -3.52
CA ILE A 115 9.82 -0.11 -2.28
C ILE A 115 11.32 -0.21 -2.00
N LEU A 116 11.89 -1.41 -2.11
CA LEU A 116 13.33 -1.60 -1.91
C LEU A 116 14.15 -0.72 -2.86
N LEU A 117 13.79 -0.69 -4.15
CA LEU A 117 14.45 0.18 -5.13
C LEU A 117 14.33 1.66 -4.79
N ALA A 118 13.18 2.11 -4.28
CA ALA A 118 12.97 3.50 -3.88
C ALA A 118 13.77 3.94 -2.63
N PHE A 119 14.31 3.00 -1.85
CA PHE A 119 15.17 3.27 -0.69
C PHE A 119 16.65 2.96 -0.92
N LEU A 120 16.98 2.16 -1.94
CA LEU A 120 18.37 1.84 -2.30
C LEU A 120 18.99 2.83 -3.29
N VAL A 121 18.15 3.51 -4.08
CA VAL A 121 18.52 4.58 -5.02
C VAL A 121 18.34 5.93 -4.33
#